data_AF-A0A636LKQ7-F1
#
_entry.id   AF-A0A636LKQ7-F1
#
_cell.length_a   1.000
_cell.length_b   1.000
_cell.length_c   1.000
_cell.angle_alpha   90.00
_cell.angle_beta   90.00
_cell.angle_gamma   90.00
#
_symmetry.space_group_name_H-M   'P 1'
#
loop_
_entity.id
_entity.type
_entity.pdbx_description
1 polymer ?
#
loop_
_entity_poly.entity_id
_entity_poly.type
_entity_poly.pdbx_seq_one_letter_code
_entity_poly.pdbx_strand_id
1 'polypeptide(L)'
;LLGYGLTISFGQFAFLFCAIKFGMPAGLASLVLQAQAFFTMALGAFVFSERLQRKQLAGIALAIIGVLVLIEASLNGQHIAMSGFMLTLAAAFSWACGNIFNKKIMQHSPRPAVMSLVVWSALIPILPFLLSSLLLEGADHITQSLITIDMTTILSLLYLAFVATILGYGIWGALLGRYETWRVAPLSLLVPVVGLASAAVLLGETLTGMQLAGAVLIMAGLYINVFGFRVRRTARVRG
;
A
#
# COMPACT_ATOMS: atom_id res chain seq x y z
N LEU A 1 18.69 5.30 5.46
CA LEU A 1 18.48 5.02 4.01
C LEU A 1 18.22 3.53 3.77
N LEU A 2 19.12 2.63 4.18
CA LEU A 2 18.96 1.17 4.03
C LEU A 2 17.63 0.63 4.56
N GLY A 3 17.29 0.91 5.82
CA GLY A 3 16.02 0.48 6.41
C GLY A 3 14.79 1.01 5.68
N TYR A 4 14.84 2.24 5.14
CA TYR A 4 13.76 2.81 4.33
C TYR A 4 13.62 2.06 3.00
N GLY A 5 14.69 1.94 2.21
CA GLY A 5 14.63 1.27 0.90
C GLY A 5 14.32 -0.23 0.99
N LEU A 6 14.83 -0.94 2.01
CA LEU A 6 14.54 -2.35 2.21
C LEU A 6 13.07 -2.61 2.57
N THR A 7 12.43 -1.69 3.29
CA THR A 7 11.06 -1.91 3.76
C THR A 7 10.03 -1.37 2.76
N ILE A 8 10.21 -0.13 2.29
CA ILE A 8 9.26 0.54 1.39
C ILE A 8 9.41 0.09 -0.07
N SER A 9 10.63 -0.16 -0.53
CA SER A 9 10.88 -0.42 -1.96
C SER A 9 11.06 -1.91 -2.24
N PHE A 10 11.75 -2.65 -1.37
CA PHE A 10 11.92 -4.09 -1.54
C PHE A 10 10.79 -4.88 -0.86
N GLY A 11 10.69 -4.84 0.46
CA GLY A 11 9.81 -5.71 1.24
C GLY A 11 8.34 -5.57 0.86
N GLN A 12 7.83 -4.34 0.71
CA GLN A 12 6.45 -4.10 0.27
C GLN A 12 6.15 -4.80 -1.06
N PHE A 13 6.96 -4.56 -2.09
CA PHE A 13 6.72 -5.09 -3.44
C PHE A 13 7.03 -6.59 -3.53
N ALA A 14 8.08 -7.07 -2.87
CA ALA A 14 8.43 -8.50 -2.85
C ALA A 14 7.30 -9.34 -2.25
N PHE A 15 6.79 -8.95 -1.07
CA PHE A 15 5.68 -9.65 -0.45
C PHE A 15 4.39 -9.53 -1.26
N LEU A 16 4.13 -8.37 -1.87
CA LEU A 16 2.96 -8.17 -2.73
C LEU A 16 2.98 -9.05 -3.99
N PHE A 17 4.11 -9.10 -4.71
CA PHE A 17 4.23 -9.94 -5.90
C PHE A 17 4.16 -11.43 -5.54
N CYS A 18 4.76 -11.83 -4.43
CA CYS A 18 4.58 -13.19 -3.90
C CYS A 18 3.10 -13.46 -3.58
N ALA A 19 2.40 -12.53 -2.93
CA ALA A 19 0.99 -12.69 -2.60
C ALA A 19 0.13 -12.96 -3.84
N ILE A 20 0.34 -12.18 -4.91
CA ILE A 20 -0.37 -12.33 -6.19
C ILE A 20 -0.01 -13.69 -6.82
N LYS A 21 1.26 -14.08 -6.82
CA LYS A 21 1.72 -15.41 -7.30
C LYS A 21 1.08 -16.56 -6.53
N PHE A 22 0.84 -16.40 -5.24
CA PHE A 22 0.15 -17.38 -4.40
C PHE A 22 -1.39 -17.30 -4.47
N GLY A 23 -1.95 -16.54 -5.42
CA GLY A 23 -3.39 -16.53 -5.69
C GLY A 23 -4.17 -15.45 -4.94
N MET A 24 -3.51 -14.39 -4.46
CA MET A 24 -4.22 -13.20 -3.98
C MET A 24 -4.79 -12.40 -5.17
N PRO A 25 -6.12 -12.17 -5.24
CA PRO A 25 -6.71 -11.31 -6.28
C PRO A 25 -6.15 -9.88 -6.21
N ALA A 26 -5.84 -9.29 -7.35
CA ALA A 26 -5.20 -7.99 -7.44
C ALA A 26 -6.08 -6.88 -6.84
N GLY A 27 -7.41 -6.97 -7.05
CA GLY A 27 -8.36 -6.03 -6.47
C GLY A 27 -8.32 -6.04 -4.94
N LEU A 28 -8.37 -7.24 -4.34
CA LEU A 28 -8.28 -7.40 -2.88
C LEU A 28 -6.89 -7.03 -2.35
N ALA A 29 -5.82 -7.34 -3.09
CA ALA A 29 -4.47 -6.97 -2.67
C ALA A 29 -4.33 -5.46 -2.52
N SER A 30 -4.87 -4.68 -3.46
CA SER A 30 -4.87 -3.20 -3.40
C SER A 30 -5.58 -2.65 -2.16
N LEU A 31 -6.66 -3.31 -1.73
CA LEU A 31 -7.43 -2.95 -0.55
C LEU A 31 -6.70 -3.34 0.75
N VAL A 32 -6.25 -4.59 0.85
CA VAL A 32 -5.57 -5.10 2.05
C VAL A 32 -4.25 -4.36 2.29
N LEU A 33 -3.55 -3.95 1.22
CA LEU A 33 -2.38 -3.09 1.33
C LEU A 33 -2.65 -1.78 2.07
N GLN A 34 -3.86 -1.22 1.98
CA GLN A 34 -4.22 0.01 2.71
C GLN A 34 -4.16 -0.17 4.23
N ALA A 35 -4.09 -1.41 4.74
CA ALA A 35 -3.81 -1.70 6.14
C ALA A 35 -2.50 -1.04 6.63
N GLN A 36 -1.58 -0.71 5.72
CA GLN A 36 -0.36 0.04 6.01
C GLN A 36 -0.63 1.35 6.75
N ALA A 37 -1.77 2.01 6.50
CA ALA A 37 -2.15 3.23 7.23
C ALA A 37 -2.32 2.94 8.73
N PHE A 38 -3.07 1.87 9.07
CA PHE A 38 -3.30 1.43 10.44
C PHE A 38 -2.01 0.99 11.13
N PHE A 39 -1.17 0.19 10.46
CA PHE A 39 0.14 -0.19 10.99
C PHE A 39 1.05 1.02 11.20
N THR A 40 1.04 1.99 10.28
CA THR A 40 1.87 3.21 10.40
C THR A 40 1.47 4.01 11.64
N MET A 41 0.17 4.13 11.95
CA MET A 41 -0.27 4.81 13.17
C MET A 41 0.09 4.02 14.43
N ALA A 42 -0.11 2.69 14.43
CA ALA A 42 0.23 1.86 15.57
C ALA A 42 1.73 1.91 15.89
N LEU A 43 2.57 1.75 14.86
CA LEU A 43 4.03 1.89 14.99
C LEU A 43 4.43 3.32 15.35
N GLY A 44 3.74 4.34 14.81
CA GLY A 44 4.00 5.73 15.12
C GLY A 44 3.71 6.08 16.58
N ALA A 45 2.60 5.59 17.12
CA ALA A 45 2.26 5.70 18.54
C ALA A 45 3.29 4.99 19.42
N PHE A 46 3.79 3.82 19.00
CA PHE A 46 4.79 3.07 19.75
C PHE A 46 6.19 3.72 19.71
N VAL A 47 6.65 4.17 18.54
CA VAL A 47 8.02 4.69 18.34
C VAL A 47 8.15 6.16 18.77
N PHE A 48 7.12 6.97 18.53
CA PHE A 48 7.15 8.41 18.83
C PHE A 48 6.29 8.79 20.04
N SER A 49 5.69 7.83 20.75
CA SER A 49 4.80 8.05 21.89
C SER A 49 3.62 9.00 21.57
N GLU A 50 3.16 8.98 20.32
CA GLU A 50 2.06 9.82 19.86
C GLU A 50 0.72 9.31 20.38
N ARG A 51 -0.12 10.22 20.89
CA ARG A 51 -1.44 9.85 21.39
C ARG A 51 -2.40 9.57 20.23
N LEU A 52 -2.86 8.33 20.14
CA LEU A 52 -3.91 7.94 19.20
C LEU A 52 -5.24 8.61 19.55
N GLN A 53 -5.89 9.20 18.56
CA GLN A 53 -7.21 9.76 18.74
C GLN A 53 -8.26 8.65 18.78
N ARG A 54 -9.33 8.81 19.57
CA ARG A 54 -10.45 7.84 19.65
C ARG A 54 -11.03 7.47 18.28
N LYS A 55 -10.98 8.40 17.33
CA LYS A 55 -11.39 8.23 15.92
C LYS A 55 -10.53 7.21 15.18
N GLN A 56 -9.21 7.28 15.37
CA GLN A 56 -8.27 6.35 14.76
C GLN A 56 -8.46 4.96 15.34
N LEU A 57 -8.74 4.85 16.65
CA LEU A 57 -9.03 3.57 17.29
C LEU A 57 -10.31 2.92 16.75
N ALA A 58 -11.37 3.71 16.52
CA ALA A 58 -12.59 3.22 15.88
C ALA A 58 -12.34 2.75 14.42
N GLY A 59 -11.55 3.51 13.65
CA GLY A 59 -11.16 3.11 12.30
C GLY A 59 -10.33 1.82 12.27
N ILE A 60 -9.39 1.66 13.21
CA ILE A 60 -8.59 0.43 13.39
C ILE A 60 -9.50 -0.75 13.73
N ALA A 61 -10.42 -0.59 14.69
CA ALA A 61 -11.35 -1.65 15.08
C ALA A 61 -12.21 -2.11 13.89
N LEU A 62 -12.74 -1.16 13.10
CA LEU A 62 -13.55 -1.48 11.93
C LEU A 62 -12.74 -2.18 10.84
N ALA A 63 -11.50 -1.77 10.62
CA ALA A 63 -10.59 -2.43 9.68
C ALA A 63 -10.21 -3.85 10.12
N ILE A 64 -10.00 -4.08 11.43
CA ILE A 64 -9.76 -5.42 11.98
C ILE A 64 -10.98 -6.32 11.72
N ILE A 65 -12.19 -5.83 11.95
CA ILE A 65 -13.42 -6.60 11.66
C ILE A 65 -13.48 -6.93 10.15
N GLY A 66 -13.20 -5.97 9.27
CA GLY A 66 -13.17 -6.21 7.83
C GLY A 66 -12.13 -7.26 7.43
N VAL A 67 -10.94 -7.23 8.03
CA VAL A 67 -9.89 -8.26 7.85
C VAL A 67 -10.37 -9.63 8.32
N LEU A 68 -11.03 -9.73 9.47
CA LEU A 68 -11.57 -10.99 9.98
C LEU A 68 -12.63 -11.58 9.02
N VAL A 69 -13.51 -10.73 8.47
CA VAL A 69 -14.50 -11.15 7.45
C VAL A 69 -13.81 -11.67 6.18
N LEU A 70 -12.73 -11.03 5.73
CA LEU A 70 -11.95 -11.52 4.59
C LEU A 70 -11.27 -12.87 4.88
N ILE A 71 -10.76 -13.06 6.09
CA ILE A 71 -10.16 -14.33 6.53
C ILE A 71 -11.23 -15.43 6.56
N GLU A 72 -12.41 -15.15 7.09
CA GLU A 72 -13.53 -16.11 7.13
C GLU A 72 -14.00 -16.48 5.72
N ALA A 73 -14.08 -15.50 4.80
CA ALA A 73 -14.37 -15.76 3.39
C ALA A 73 -13.34 -16.72 2.77
N SER A 74 -12.05 -16.49 3.04
CA SER A 74 -10.95 -17.36 2.58
C SER A 74 -11.05 -18.78 3.15
N LEU A 75 -11.36 -18.94 4.44
CA LEU A 75 -11.50 -20.24 5.11
C LEU A 75 -12.71 -21.06 4.62
N ASN A 76 -13.78 -20.40 4.19
CA ASN A 76 -14.97 -21.04 3.62
C ASN A 76 -14.80 -21.53 2.16
N GLY A 77 -13.56 -21.72 1.70
CA GLY A 77 -13.26 -22.26 0.36
C GLY A 77 -13.43 -21.25 -0.78
N GLN A 78 -13.62 -19.96 -0.49
CA GLN A 78 -13.70 -18.92 -1.51
C GLN A 78 -12.28 -18.45 -1.91
N HIS A 79 -11.55 -19.32 -2.62
CA HIS A 79 -10.50 -19.01 -3.61
C HIS A 79 -9.39 -18.00 -3.26
N ILE A 80 -9.21 -17.61 -1.99
CA ILE A 80 -8.06 -16.82 -1.54
C ILE A 80 -7.17 -17.74 -0.73
N ALA A 81 -5.94 -17.93 -1.16
CA ALA A 81 -4.95 -18.61 -0.34
C ALA A 81 -4.61 -17.75 0.88
N MET A 82 -4.77 -18.30 2.09
CA MET A 82 -4.40 -17.63 3.34
C MET A 82 -2.95 -17.11 3.30
N SER A 83 -2.05 -17.83 2.63
CA SER A 83 -0.67 -17.41 2.39
C SER A 83 -0.58 -16.09 1.62
N GLY A 84 -1.35 -15.91 0.55
CA GLY A 84 -1.40 -14.66 -0.22
C GLY A 84 -1.92 -13.49 0.62
N PHE A 85 -2.95 -13.73 1.43
CA PHE A 85 -3.46 -12.71 2.35
C PHE A 85 -2.42 -12.28 3.40
N MET A 86 -1.76 -13.24 4.04
CA MET A 86 -0.72 -12.97 5.05
C MET A 86 0.49 -12.26 4.46
N LEU A 87 0.90 -12.63 3.23
CA LEU A 87 1.94 -11.92 2.49
C LEU A 87 1.52 -10.47 2.17
N THR A 88 0.25 -10.24 1.82
CA THR A 88 -0.24 -8.87 1.60
C THR A 88 -0.23 -8.03 2.87
N LEU A 89 -0.58 -8.62 4.02
CA LEU A 89 -0.43 -7.96 5.32
C LEU A 89 1.04 -7.69 5.67
N ALA A 90 1.95 -8.63 5.37
CA ALA A 90 3.38 -8.43 5.54
C ALA A 90 3.91 -7.29 4.64
N ALA A 91 3.41 -7.19 3.41
CA ALA A 91 3.69 -6.08 2.50
C ALA A 91 3.24 -4.73 3.11
N ALA A 92 2.00 -4.70 3.62
CA ALA A 92 1.43 -3.52 4.28
C ALA A 92 2.22 -3.11 5.54
N PHE A 93 2.65 -4.09 6.34
CA PHE A 93 3.48 -3.87 7.52
C PHE A 93 4.89 -3.36 7.15
N SER A 94 5.51 -3.94 6.12
CA SER A 94 6.80 -3.48 5.58
C SER A 94 6.70 -2.03 5.12
N TRP A 95 5.65 -1.68 4.38
CA TRP A 95 5.39 -0.30 3.98
C TRP A 95 5.27 0.63 5.21
N ALA A 96 4.52 0.21 6.22
CA ALA A 96 4.38 0.99 7.45
C ALA A 96 5.72 1.22 8.17
N CYS A 97 6.59 0.22 8.25
CA CYS A 97 7.96 0.37 8.74
C CYS A 97 8.74 1.40 7.92
N GLY A 98 8.60 1.38 6.59
CA GLY A 98 9.17 2.38 5.68
C GLY A 98 8.71 3.80 6.00
N ASN A 99 7.41 4.00 6.26
CA ASN A 99 6.88 5.30 6.67
C ASN A 99 7.49 5.79 8.00
N ILE A 100 7.72 4.89 8.97
CA ILE A 100 8.37 5.22 10.24
C ILE A 100 9.84 5.60 10.03
N PHE A 101 10.58 4.86 9.20
CA PHE A 101 11.95 5.23 8.84
C PHE A 101 12.00 6.60 8.16
N ASN A 102 11.08 6.86 7.23
CA ASN A 102 10.99 8.17 6.56
C ASN A 102 10.79 9.30 7.59
N LYS A 103 9.81 9.15 8.49
CA LYS A 103 9.54 10.13 9.54
C LYS A 103 10.75 10.34 10.46
N LYS A 104 11.43 9.26 10.86
CA LYS A 104 12.64 9.34 11.70
C LYS A 104 13.80 10.05 10.98
N ILE A 105 13.98 9.82 9.68
CA ILE A 105 15.00 10.51 8.87
C ILE A 105 14.67 12.01 8.74
N MET A 106 13.40 12.35 8.52
CA MET A 106 12.94 13.74 8.41
C MET A 106 13.06 14.55 9.73
N GLN A 107 13.21 13.88 10.87
CA GLN A 107 13.47 14.52 12.17
C GLN A 107 14.95 14.90 12.36
N HIS A 108 15.89 14.34 11.58
CA HIS A 108 17.30 14.71 11.66
C HIS A 108 17.56 16.07 11.02
N SER A 109 18.48 16.83 11.60
CA SER A 109 18.95 18.12 11.07
C SER A 109 20.40 17.99 10.60
N PRO A 110 20.74 18.41 9.37
CA PRO A 110 19.87 19.02 8.36
C PRO A 110 18.88 18.01 7.74
N ARG A 111 17.68 18.49 7.39
CA ARG A 111 16.65 17.65 6.76
C ARG A 111 17.05 17.31 5.32
N PRO A 112 17.18 16.03 4.95
CA PRO A 112 17.46 15.66 3.57
C PRO A 112 16.26 15.96 2.67
N ALA A 113 16.52 16.32 1.41
CA ALA A 113 15.47 16.50 0.42
C ALA A 113 14.73 15.17 0.18
N VAL A 114 13.39 15.18 0.25
CA VAL A 114 12.55 13.97 0.13
C VAL A 114 12.79 13.26 -1.21
N MET A 115 12.96 14.00 -2.30
CA MET A 115 13.28 13.41 -3.61
C MET A 115 14.64 12.71 -3.63
N SER A 116 15.65 13.25 -2.97
CA SER A 116 16.96 12.59 -2.84
C SER A 116 16.81 11.26 -2.09
N LEU A 117 16.03 11.25 -1.01
CA LEU A 117 15.74 10.05 -0.24
C LEU A 117 15.04 8.97 -1.08
N VAL A 118 14.05 9.34 -1.89
CA VAL A 118 13.35 8.42 -2.80
C VAL A 118 14.31 7.87 -3.87
N VAL A 119 15.05 8.74 -4.57
CA VAL A 119 15.98 8.35 -5.64
C VAL A 119 17.07 7.41 -5.13
N TRP A 120 17.75 7.77 -4.05
CA TRP A 120 18.80 6.92 -3.48
C TRP A 120 18.25 5.63 -2.90
N SER A 121 17.01 5.64 -2.38
CA SER A 121 16.38 4.42 -1.90
C SER A 121 16.00 3.45 -3.01
N ALA A 122 15.74 3.93 -4.23
CA ALA A 122 15.38 3.12 -5.37
C ALA A 122 16.53 2.24 -5.88
N LEU A 123 17.78 2.56 -5.54
CA LEU A 123 18.94 1.74 -5.83
C LEU A 123 19.06 0.53 -4.89
N ILE A 124 18.57 0.64 -3.66
CA ILE A 124 18.61 -0.44 -2.66
C ILE A 124 17.88 -1.70 -3.11
N PRO A 125 16.62 -1.67 -3.61
CA PRO A 125 15.87 -2.87 -3.93
C PRO A 125 16.43 -3.67 -5.12
N ILE A 126 17.33 -3.10 -5.94
CA ILE A 126 17.88 -3.79 -7.13
C ILE A 126 18.57 -5.10 -6.75
N LEU A 127 19.52 -5.05 -5.80
CA LEU A 127 20.27 -6.24 -5.38
C LEU A 127 19.39 -7.26 -4.64
N PRO A 128 18.58 -6.89 -3.63
CA PRO A 128 17.65 -7.80 -2.98
C PRO A 128 16.65 -8.44 -3.96
N PHE A 129 16.11 -7.69 -4.92
CA PHE A 129 15.22 -8.28 -5.93
C PHE A 129 15.94 -9.29 -6.80
N LEU A 130 17.14 -8.96 -7.30
CA LEU A 130 17.94 -9.89 -8.09
C LEU A 130 18.27 -11.16 -7.31
N LEU A 131 18.70 -11.04 -6.06
CA LEU A 131 18.97 -12.18 -5.19
C LEU A 131 17.72 -13.00 -4.92
N SER A 132 16.59 -12.34 -4.64
CA SER A 132 15.32 -13.04 -4.39
C SER A 132 14.80 -13.76 -5.63
N SER A 133 14.93 -13.17 -6.82
CA SER A 133 14.55 -13.83 -8.08
C SER A 133 15.48 -15.03 -8.35
N LEU A 134 16.79 -14.89 -8.14
CA LEU A 134 17.72 -16.01 -8.25
C LEU A 134 17.40 -17.17 -7.30
N LEU A 135 16.99 -16.86 -6.06
CA LEU A 135 16.69 -17.88 -5.04
C LEU A 135 15.30 -18.50 -5.21
N LEU A 136 14.29 -17.73 -5.64
CA LEU A 136 12.89 -18.18 -5.71
C LEU A 136 12.48 -18.72 -7.08
N GLU A 137 13.11 -18.23 -8.15
CA GLU A 137 12.75 -18.56 -9.53
C GLU A 137 13.88 -19.34 -10.23
N GLY A 138 15.14 -19.09 -9.86
CA GLY A 138 16.30 -19.76 -10.43
C GLY A 138 16.86 -19.06 -11.68
N ALA A 139 18.15 -19.25 -11.94
CA ALA A 139 18.85 -18.57 -13.04
C ALA A 139 18.28 -18.93 -14.43
N ASP A 140 17.81 -20.17 -14.60
CA ASP A 140 17.24 -20.65 -15.87
C ASP A 140 15.91 -19.96 -16.20
N HIS A 141 15.05 -19.71 -15.20
CA HIS A 141 13.81 -18.97 -15.41
C HIS A 141 14.06 -17.49 -15.71
N ILE A 142 15.08 -16.87 -15.09
CA ILE A 142 15.46 -15.48 -15.37
C ILE A 142 15.93 -15.34 -16.82
N THR A 143 16.83 -16.23 -17.26
CA THR A 143 17.35 -16.19 -18.64
C THR A 143 16.26 -16.46 -19.66
N GLN A 144 15.38 -17.44 -19.42
CA GLN A 144 14.23 -17.66 -20.30
C GLN A 144 13.27 -16.47 -20.33
N SER A 145 12.98 -15.84 -19.20
CA SER A 145 12.12 -14.65 -19.13
C SER A 145 12.69 -13.47 -19.93
N LEU A 146 14.02 -13.29 -19.92
CA LEU A 146 14.70 -12.27 -20.74
C LEU A 146 14.64 -12.57 -22.25
N ILE A 147 14.75 -13.85 -22.62
CA ILE A 147 14.73 -14.28 -24.03
C ILE A 147 13.30 -14.24 -24.59
N THR A 148 12.31 -14.59 -23.78
CA THR A 148 10.90 -14.70 -24.18
C THR A 148 10.08 -13.46 -23.81
N ILE A 149 10.75 -12.34 -23.53
CA ILE A 149 10.08 -11.12 -23.10
C ILE A 149 9.09 -10.65 -24.17
N ASP A 150 7.81 -10.66 -23.81
CA ASP A 150 6.74 -10.22 -24.69
C ASP A 150 6.53 -8.70 -24.62
N MET A 151 5.96 -8.14 -25.69
CA MET A 151 5.62 -6.72 -25.78
C MET A 151 4.72 -6.28 -24.62
N THR A 152 3.82 -7.16 -24.16
CA THR A 152 2.94 -6.89 -23.01
C THR A 152 3.73 -6.59 -21.73
N THR A 153 4.81 -7.35 -21.47
CA THR A 153 5.68 -7.15 -20.30
C THR A 153 6.42 -5.82 -20.40
N ILE A 154 6.96 -5.51 -21.58
CA ILE A 154 7.68 -4.24 -21.83
C ILE A 154 6.74 -3.04 -21.62
N LEU A 155 5.55 -3.07 -22.22
CA LEU A 155 4.56 -2.02 -22.07
C LEU A 155 4.09 -1.86 -20.62
N SER A 156 3.95 -2.97 -19.88
CA SER A 156 3.60 -2.95 -18.45
C SER A 156 4.68 -2.28 -17.60
N LEU A 157 5.96 -2.57 -17.88
CA LEU A 157 7.10 -1.93 -17.20
C LEU A 157 7.18 -0.43 -17.51
N LEU A 158 6.99 -0.03 -18.78
CA LEU A 158 6.97 1.38 -19.18
C LEU A 158 5.80 2.13 -18.53
N TYR A 159 4.62 1.51 -18.51
CA TYR A 159 3.45 2.04 -17.83
C TYR A 159 3.74 2.25 -16.33
N LEU A 160 4.31 1.26 -15.65
CA LEU A 160 4.62 1.36 -14.23
C LEU A 160 5.67 2.46 -13.92
N ALA A 161 6.74 2.52 -14.72
CA ALA A 161 7.83 3.47 -14.50
C ALA A 161 7.44 4.92 -14.84
N PHE A 162 6.85 5.15 -16.02
CA PHE A 162 6.58 6.52 -16.49
C PHE A 162 5.20 7.00 -16.08
N VAL A 163 4.16 6.19 -16.29
CA VAL A 163 2.78 6.63 -16.06
C VAL A 163 2.41 6.51 -14.59
N ALA A 164 2.53 5.32 -14.00
CA ALA A 164 2.13 5.13 -12.61
C ALA A 164 3.06 5.86 -11.63
N THR A 165 4.39 5.80 -11.86
CA THR A 165 5.36 6.41 -10.95
C THR A 165 5.60 7.88 -11.28
N ILE A 166 6.21 8.23 -12.42
CA ILE A 166 6.61 9.62 -12.69
C ILE A 166 5.39 10.55 -12.80
N LEU A 167 4.41 10.23 -13.66
CA LEU A 167 3.20 11.06 -13.79
C LEU A 167 2.34 11.02 -12.54
N GLY A 168 2.12 9.84 -11.94
CA GLY A 168 1.34 9.70 -10.71
C GLY A 168 1.91 10.50 -9.53
N TYR A 169 3.19 10.32 -9.20
CA TYR A 169 3.85 11.10 -8.15
C TYR A 169 3.99 12.59 -8.52
N GLY A 170 4.17 12.91 -9.80
CA GLY A 170 4.22 14.29 -10.29
C GLY A 170 2.89 15.04 -10.08
N ILE A 171 1.78 14.42 -10.49
CA ILE A 171 0.42 14.95 -10.28
C ILE A 171 0.14 15.08 -8.78
N TRP A 172 0.43 14.03 -8.00
CA TRP A 172 0.23 14.05 -6.55
C TRP A 172 1.04 15.15 -5.85
N GLY A 173 2.32 15.30 -6.22
CA GLY A 173 3.19 16.36 -5.73
C GLY A 173 2.68 17.75 -6.10
N ALA A 174 2.21 17.94 -7.33
CA ALA A 174 1.61 19.20 -7.78
C ALA A 174 0.31 19.52 -7.02
N LEU A 175 -0.54 18.51 -6.76
CA LEU A 175 -1.75 18.65 -5.95
C LEU A 175 -1.41 19.06 -4.51
N LEU A 176 -0.45 18.42 -3.86
CA LEU A 176 -0.01 18.79 -2.51
C LEU A 176 0.67 20.16 -2.44
N GLY A 177 1.31 20.59 -3.53
CA GLY A 177 1.90 21.94 -3.63
C GLY A 177 0.86 23.04 -3.81
N ARG A 178 -0.28 22.75 -4.45
CA ARG A 178 -1.34 23.72 -4.78
C ARG A 178 -2.53 23.71 -3.83
N TYR A 179 -2.84 22.58 -3.21
CA TYR A 179 -4.01 22.40 -2.37
C TYR A 179 -3.62 21.93 -0.96
N GLU A 180 -4.46 22.27 0.01
CA GLU A 180 -4.31 21.79 1.36
C GLU A 180 -4.42 20.25 1.42
N THR A 181 -3.58 19.62 2.25
CA THR A 181 -3.45 18.16 2.36
C THR A 181 -4.78 17.45 2.59
N TRP A 182 -5.73 18.06 3.31
CA TRP A 182 -7.05 17.46 3.57
C TRP A 182 -7.95 17.38 2.33
N ARG A 183 -7.71 18.21 1.30
CA ARG A 183 -8.44 18.12 0.02
C ARG A 183 -7.91 17.00 -0.87
N VAL A 184 -6.61 16.69 -0.73
CA VAL A 184 -5.90 15.69 -1.54
C VAL A 184 -5.96 14.31 -0.88
N ALA A 185 -5.95 14.24 0.46
CA ALA A 185 -6.01 12.99 1.21
C ALA A 185 -7.16 12.03 0.80
N PRO A 186 -8.39 12.50 0.49
CA PRO A 186 -9.47 11.63 0.04
C PRO A 186 -9.19 10.89 -1.27
N LEU A 187 -8.36 11.47 -2.15
CA LEU A 187 -7.99 10.84 -3.42
C LEU A 187 -7.23 9.53 -3.20
N SER A 188 -6.50 9.39 -2.08
CA SER A 188 -5.86 8.12 -1.71
C SER A 188 -6.85 7.00 -1.40
N LEU A 189 -8.08 7.33 -1.00
CA LEU A 189 -9.14 6.33 -0.78
C LEU A 189 -9.69 5.79 -2.11
N LEU A 190 -9.46 6.50 -3.23
CA LEU A 190 -9.85 5.99 -4.54
C LEU A 190 -8.93 4.87 -5.03
N VAL A 191 -7.72 4.73 -4.47
CA VAL A 191 -6.77 3.67 -4.87
C VAL A 191 -7.40 2.27 -4.81
N PRO A 192 -7.96 1.81 -3.68
CA PRO A 192 -8.62 0.51 -3.62
C PRO A 192 -9.91 0.44 -4.47
N VAL A 193 -10.66 1.55 -4.62
CA VAL A 193 -11.87 1.57 -5.44
C VAL A 193 -11.54 1.36 -6.92
N VAL A 194 -10.55 2.09 -7.42
CA VAL A 194 -10.05 1.95 -8.79
C VAL A 194 -9.36 0.61 -8.96
N GLY A 195 -8.61 0.12 -7.97
CA GLY A 195 -7.97 -1.19 -7.99
C GLY A 195 -8.97 -2.35 -8.08
N LEU A 196 -10.06 -2.28 -7.31
CA LEU A 196 -11.15 -3.26 -7.38
C LEU A 196 -11.91 -3.18 -8.71
N ALA A 197 -12.22 -1.97 -9.17
CA ALA A 197 -12.93 -1.77 -10.43
C ALA A 197 -12.09 -2.21 -11.65
N SER A 198 -10.81 -1.87 -11.67
CA SER A 198 -9.90 -2.27 -12.75
C SER A 198 -9.65 -3.77 -12.74
N ALA A 199 -9.56 -4.41 -11.56
CA ALA A 199 -9.47 -5.85 -11.45
C ALA A 199 -10.72 -6.56 -11.95
N ALA A 200 -11.91 -6.04 -11.64
CA ALA A 200 -13.16 -6.59 -12.17
C ALA A 200 -13.26 -6.45 -13.71
N VAL A 201 -12.86 -5.30 -14.27
CA VAL A 201 -13.01 -5.00 -15.71
C VAL A 201 -11.90 -5.62 -16.56
N LEU A 202 -10.65 -5.51 -16.13
CA LEU A 202 -9.47 -5.91 -16.93
C LEU A 202 -9.05 -7.36 -16.65
N LEU A 203 -9.16 -7.81 -15.40
CA LEU A 203 -8.73 -9.16 -14.97
C LEU A 203 -9.92 -10.13 -14.85
N GLY A 204 -11.16 -9.65 -14.98
CA GLY A 204 -12.36 -10.46 -14.81
C GLY A 204 -12.55 -10.97 -13.37
N GLU A 205 -11.91 -10.32 -12.39
CA GLU A 205 -11.99 -10.75 -10.99
C GLU A 205 -13.40 -10.52 -10.42
N THR A 206 -14.07 -11.60 -10.00
CA THR A 206 -15.36 -11.52 -9.32
C THR A 206 -15.18 -11.74 -7.82
N LEU A 207 -15.55 -10.74 -7.03
CA LEU A 207 -15.55 -10.88 -5.58
C LEU A 207 -16.84 -11.49 -5.07
N THR A 208 -16.71 -12.35 -4.06
CA THR A 208 -17.87 -12.91 -3.37
C THR A 208 -18.54 -11.85 -2.48
N GLY A 209 -19.80 -12.08 -2.11
CA GLY A 209 -20.52 -11.16 -1.21
C GLY A 209 -19.81 -10.92 0.12
N MET A 210 -19.15 -11.95 0.68
CA MET A 210 -18.36 -11.81 1.91
C MET A 210 -17.10 -10.97 1.68
N GLN A 211 -16.38 -11.17 0.56
CA GLN A 211 -15.21 -10.37 0.19
C GLN A 211 -15.58 -8.89 0.00
N LEU A 212 -16.73 -8.62 -0.62
CA LEU A 212 -17.26 -7.27 -0.77
C LEU A 212 -17.60 -6.64 0.59
N ALA A 213 -18.25 -7.39 1.49
CA ALA A 213 -18.56 -6.92 2.84
C ALA A 213 -17.28 -6.57 3.63
N GLY A 214 -16.28 -7.43 3.60
CA GLY A 214 -14.95 -7.16 4.18
C GLY A 214 -14.30 -5.91 3.57
N ALA A 215 -14.39 -5.76 2.24
CA ALA A 215 -13.88 -4.58 1.54
C ALA A 215 -14.54 -3.27 1.98
N VAL A 216 -15.88 -3.27 2.10
CA VAL A 216 -16.64 -2.11 2.58
C VAL A 216 -16.26 -1.76 4.01
N LEU A 217 -16.07 -2.75 4.88
CA LEU A 217 -15.66 -2.52 6.27
C LEU A 217 -14.26 -1.90 6.37
N ILE A 218 -13.29 -2.43 5.61
CA ILE A 218 -11.94 -1.85 5.55
C ILE A 218 -11.98 -0.42 5.01
N MET A 219 -12.73 -0.19 3.92
CA MET A 219 -12.91 1.14 3.34
C MET A 219 -13.55 2.13 4.31
N ALA A 220 -14.58 1.70 5.04
CA ALA A 220 -15.23 2.52 6.06
C ALA A 220 -14.26 2.84 7.22
N GLY A 221 -13.46 1.86 7.65
CA GLY A 221 -12.43 2.06 8.68
C GLY A 221 -11.38 3.08 8.23
N LEU A 222 -10.95 3.00 6.97
CA LEU A 222 -9.97 3.89 6.38
C LEU A 222 -10.55 5.30 6.20
N TYR A 223 -11.80 5.42 5.78
CA TYR A 223 -12.51 6.70 5.70
C TYR A 223 -12.60 7.39 7.07
N ILE A 224 -13.02 6.66 8.10
CA ILE A 224 -13.05 7.17 9.49
C ILE A 224 -11.66 7.59 9.94
N ASN A 225 -10.62 6.89 9.50
CA ASN A 225 -9.25 7.21 9.85
C ASN A 225 -8.76 8.51 9.20
N VAL A 226 -8.98 8.66 7.89
CA VAL A 226 -8.53 9.80 7.10
C VAL A 226 -9.28 11.08 7.48
N PHE A 227 -10.60 11.01 7.67
CA PHE A 227 -11.42 12.19 7.95
C PHE A 227 -11.66 12.45 9.44
N GLY A 228 -11.63 11.41 10.27
CA GLY A 228 -12.14 11.46 11.63
C GLY A 228 -13.63 11.83 11.71
N PHE A 229 -14.24 11.85 12.91
CA PHE A 229 -15.56 12.50 13.11
C PHE A 229 -15.46 14.03 13.01
N ARG A 230 -14.87 14.61 11.96
CA ARG A 230 -14.91 16.06 11.72
C ARG A 230 -16.07 16.37 10.79
N VAL A 231 -17.28 16.10 11.29
CA VAL A 231 -18.51 16.58 10.65
C VAL A 231 -18.76 18.07 10.90
N ARG A 232 -18.13 18.71 11.91
CA ARG A 232 -18.24 20.18 12.07
C ARG A 232 -17.23 20.70 13.08
N ARG A 233 -16.20 21.39 12.61
CA ARG A 233 -15.68 22.57 13.31
C ARG A 233 -15.65 23.69 12.30
N THR A 234 -16.85 24.15 11.93
CA THR A 234 -17.03 25.48 11.38
C THR A 234 -16.44 26.46 12.39
N ALA A 235 -15.50 27.26 11.93
CA ALA A 235 -14.74 28.20 12.72
C ALA A 235 -15.67 29.08 13.57
N ARG A 236 -15.50 29.05 14.89
CA ARG A 236 -15.91 30.17 15.74
C ARG A 236 -14.85 31.24 15.52
N VAL A 237 -15.07 32.09 14.53
CA VAL A 237 -14.36 33.37 14.38
C VAL A 237 -14.69 34.16 15.64
N ARG A 238 -13.67 34.42 16.47
CA ARG A 238 -13.74 35.44 17.51
C ARG A 238 -13.73 36.79 16.79
N GLY A 239 -14.89 37.41 16.72
CA GLY A 239 -15.05 38.87 16.68
C GLY A 239 -15.42 39.32 18.08
#